data_AF-B9Y995-F1
#
_entry.id   AF-B9Y995-F1
#
_cell.length_a   1.000
_cell.length_b   1.000
_cell.length_c   1.000
_cell.angle_alpha   90.00
_cell.angle_beta   90.00
_cell.angle_gamma   90.00
#
_symmetry.space_group_name_H-M   'P 1'
#
loop_
_entity.id
_entity.type
_entity.pdbx_description
1 polymer ?
#
loop_
_entity_poly.entity_id
_entity_poly.type
_entity_poly.pdbx_seq_one_letter_code
_entity_poly.pdbx_strand_id
1 'polypeptide(L)' 'MDFLLEALTNWLKEMLVGGIMSNLSGMFDSVNQQVADISVQVGQTPQGWNGSIFSMIENLSNSIMVPIAGVILAI' A
#
# COMPACT_ATOMS: atom_id res chain seq x y z
N MET A 1 43.61 6.62 29.68
CA MET A 1 42.48 5.67 29.80
C MET A 1 41.17 6.30 29.33
N ASP A 2 40.84 7.54 29.72
CA ASP A 2 39.62 8.22 29.26
C ASP A 2 39.48 8.31 27.74
N PHE A 3 40.54 8.69 27.02
CA PHE A 3 40.53 8.74 25.56
C PHE A 3 40.12 7.42 24.89
N LEU A 4 40.58 6.28 25.43
CA LEU A 4 40.26 4.96 24.87
C LEU A 4 38.81 4.56 25.18
N LEU A 5 38.32 4.85 26.39
CA LEU A 5 36.93 4.58 26.77
C LEU A 5 35.95 5.47 26.00
N GLU A 6 36.32 6.72 25.76
CA GLU A 6 35.55 7.64 24.93
C GLU A 6 35.52 7.20 23.46
N ALA A 7 36.67 6.82 22.90
CA ALA A 7 36.76 6.28 21.54
C ALA A 7 35.91 5.01 21.36
N LEU A 8 35.98 4.08 22.32
CA LEU A 8 35.15 2.86 22.31
C LEU A 8 33.66 3.17 22.45
N THR A 9 33.30 4.13 23.29
CA THR A 9 31.91 4.56 23.48
C THR A 9 31.34 5.16 22.20
N ASN A 10 32.11 6.00 21.51
CA ASN A 10 31.68 6.61 20.25
C ASN A 10 31.57 5.56 19.14
N TRP A 11 32.53 4.65 19.02
CA TRP A 11 32.46 3.55 18.06
C TRP A 11 31.21 2.67 18.25
N LEU A 12 30.88 2.30 19.50
CA LEU A 12 29.68 1.51 19.79
C LEU A 12 28.38 2.27 19.47
N LYS A 13 28.34 3.57 19.77
CA LYS A 13 27.19 4.42 19.42
C LYS A 13 26.99 4.50 17.91
N GLU A 14 28.06 4.72 17.16
CA GLU A 14 28.00 4.78 15.69
C GLU A 14 27.55 3.46 15.08
N MET A 15 28.04 2.32 15.59
CA MET A 15 27.55 1.01 15.15
C MET A 15 26.06 0.80 15.43
N LEU A 16 25.59 1.14 16.63
CA LEU A 16 24.18 1.01 16.99
C LEU A 16 23.28 1.94 16.18
N VAL A 17 23.67 3.20 16.04
CA VAL A 17 22.93 4.18 15.22
C VAL A 17 22.91 3.74 13.76
N GLY A 18 24.06 3.30 13.22
CA GLY A 18 24.16 2.78 11.86
C GLY A 18 23.27 1.56 11.63
N GLY A 19 23.25 0.61 12.57
CA GLY A 19 22.40 -0.58 12.50
C GLY A 19 20.91 -0.24 12.55
N ILE A 20 20.50 0.65 13.46
CA ILE A 20 19.09 1.09 13.58
C ILE A 20 18.67 1.85 12.32
N MET A 21 19.47 2.81 11.86
CA MET A 21 19.18 3.59 10.65
C MET A 21 19.09 2.68 9.42
N SER A 22 20.00 1.72 9.27
CA SER A 22 19.93 0.73 8.19
C SER A 22 18.66 -0.10 8.23
N ASN A 23 18.23 -0.56 9.42
CA ASN A 23 16.99 -1.30 9.56
C ASN A 23 15.75 -0.44 9.22
N LEU A 24 15.70 0.79 9.73
CA LEU A 24 14.61 1.72 9.44
C LEU A 24 14.54 2.08 7.95
N SER A 25 15.68 2.35 7.30
CA SER A 25 15.74 2.56 5.86
C SER A 25 15.22 1.35 5.10
N GLY A 26 15.63 0.14 5.47
CA GLY A 26 15.12 -1.09 4.85
C GLY A 26 13.60 -1.29 5.05
N MET A 27 13.05 -0.89 6.20
CA MET A 27 11.60 -0.87 6.41
C MET A 27 10.90 0.15 5.51
N PHE A 28 11.44 1.37 5.38
CA PHE A 28 10.89 2.38 4.47
C PHE A 28 10.93 1.92 3.01
N ASP A 29 12.02 1.31 2.56
CA ASP A 29 12.13 0.75 1.21
C ASP A 29 11.08 -0.34 0.98
N SER A 30 10.88 -1.23 1.96
CA SER A 30 9.88 -2.30 1.88
C SER A 30 8.44 -1.74 1.79
N VAL A 31 8.12 -0.74 2.63
CA VAL A 31 6.82 -0.06 2.59
C VAL A 31 6.62 0.65 1.25
N ASN A 32 7.64 1.34 0.75
CA ASN A 32 7.58 2.05 -0.53
C ASN A 32 7.34 1.09 -1.70
N GLN A 33 8.02 -0.06 -1.71
CA GLN A 33 7.80 -1.10 -2.71
C GLN A 33 6.36 -1.62 -2.66
N GLN A 34 5.83 -1.90 -1.47
CA GLN A 34 4.46 -2.37 -1.31
C GLN A 34 3.43 -1.32 -1.76
N VAL A 35 3.65 -0.04 -1.45
CA VAL A 35 2.78 1.06 -1.90
C VAL A 35 2.84 1.20 -3.43
N ALA A 36 4.03 1.09 -4.03
CA ALA A 36 4.18 1.10 -5.48
C ALA A 36 3.40 -0.05 -6.14
N ASP A 37 3.52 -1.27 -5.62
CA ASP A 37 2.78 -2.43 -6.14
C ASP A 37 1.26 -2.26 -6.01
N ILE A 38 0.78 -1.73 -4.88
CA ILE A 38 -0.66 -1.44 -4.67
C ILE A 38 -1.13 -0.35 -5.63
N SER A 39 -0.33 0.70 -5.86
CA SER A 39 -0.69 1.80 -6.77
C SER A 39 -0.92 1.31 -8.20
N VAL A 40 -0.15 0.30 -8.65
CA VAL A 40 -0.36 -0.36 -9.94
C VAL A 40 -1.68 -1.14 -9.94
N GLN A 41 -2.00 -1.84 -8.85
CA GLN A 41 -3.23 -2.64 -8.75
C GLN A 41 -4.51 -1.79 -8.71
N VAL A 42 -4.51 -0.69 -7.94
CA VAL A 42 -5.68 0.21 -7.85
C VAL A 42 -5.86 1.09 -9.08
N GLY A 43 -4.80 1.29 -9.87
CA GLY A 43 -4.87 1.95 -11.17
C GLY A 43 -5.50 1.09 -12.28
N GLN A 44 -5.73 -0.19 -12.02
CA GLN A 44 -6.42 -1.07 -12.97
C GLN A 44 -7.91 -0.73 -13.00
N THR A 45 -8.55 -1.00 -14.15
CA THR A 45 -10.01 -0.96 -14.21
C THR A 45 -10.59 -1.99 -13.22
N PRO A 46 -11.82 -1.79 -12.70
CA PRO A 46 -12.45 -2.77 -11.81
C PRO A 46 -12.47 -4.20 -12.36
N GLN A 47 -12.56 -4.37 -13.69
CA GLN A 47 -12.41 -5.65 -14.38
C GLN A 47 -11.01 -6.27 -14.23
N GLY A 48 -9.96 -5.44 -14.34
CA GLY A 48 -8.56 -5.87 -14.16
C GLY A 48 -8.23 -6.18 -12.70
N TRP A 49 -8.76 -5.38 -11.77
CA TRP A 49 -8.55 -5.56 -10.33
C TRP A 49 -9.25 -6.81 -9.77
N ASN A 50 -10.54 -7.00 -10.05
CA ASN A 50 -11.28 -8.20 -9.65
C ASN A 50 -12.50 -8.44 -10.56
N GLY A 51 -12.31 -9.32 -11.54
CA GLY A 51 -13.36 -9.66 -12.51
C GLY A 51 -14.64 -10.21 -11.86
N SER A 52 -14.53 -11.02 -10.80
CA SER A 52 -15.71 -11.61 -10.13
C SER A 52 -16.53 -10.56 -9.38
N ILE A 53 -15.89 -9.65 -8.65
CA ILE A 53 -16.55 -8.52 -7.98
C ILE A 53 -17.17 -7.58 -9.01
N PHE A 54 -16.44 -7.27 -10.09
CA PHE A 54 -16.97 -6.44 -11.18
C PHE A 54 -18.23 -7.07 -11.79
N SER A 55 -18.18 -8.35 -12.15
CA SER A 55 -19.34 -9.06 -12.70
C SER A 55 -20.51 -9.10 -11.71
N MET A 56 -20.26 -9.20 -10.41
CA MET A 56 -21.33 -9.09 -9.39
C MET A 56 -22.00 -7.71 -9.42
N ILE A 57 -21.22 -6.63 -9.43
CA ILE A 57 -21.73 -5.25 -9.45
C ILE A 57 -22.46 -4.96 -10.77
N GLU A 58 -21.90 -5.38 -11.89
CA GLU A 58 -22.51 -5.24 -13.22
C GLU A 58 -23.87 -5.96 -13.29
N ASN A 59 -23.94 -7.20 -12.80
CA ASN A 59 -25.20 -7.95 -12.75
C ASN A 59 -26.26 -7.26 -11.87
N LEU A 60 -25.87 -6.75 -10.71
CA LEU A 60 -26.78 -5.97 -9.84
C LEU A 60 -27.27 -4.69 -10.55
N SER A 61 -26.37 -3.97 -11.22
CA SER A 61 -26.72 -2.77 -12.00
C SER A 61 -27.75 -3.09 -13.09
N ASN A 62 -27.48 -4.12 -13.89
CA ASN A 62 -28.35 -4.54 -14.99
C ASN A 62 -29.71 -5.06 -14.50
N SER A 63 -29.73 -5.75 -13.35
CA SER A 63 -30.95 -6.40 -12.85
C SER A 63 -31.83 -5.47 -12.01
N ILE A 64 -31.26 -4.41 -11.41
CA ILE A 64 -31.98 -3.59 -10.42
C ILE A 64 -31.97 -2.12 -10.82
N MET A 65 -30.80 -1.56 -11.12
CA MET A 65 -30.65 -0.11 -11.32
C MET A 65 -31.29 0.37 -12.63
N VAL A 66 -31.05 -0.34 -13.74
CA VAL A 66 -31.64 -0.01 -15.05
C VAL A 66 -33.18 -0.12 -15.05
N PRO A 67 -33.79 -1.19 -14.51
CA PRO A 67 -35.25 -1.27 -14.41
C PRO A 67 -35.87 -0.16 -13.56
N ILE A 68 -35.27 0.20 -12.41
CA ILE A 68 -35.79 1.29 -11.57
C ILE A 68 -35.72 2.64 -12.29
N ALA A 69 -34.60 2.93 -12.97
CA ALA A 69 -34.48 4.14 -13.78
C ALA A 69 -35.52 4.18 -14.91
N GLY A 70 -35.77 3.04 -15.58
CA GLY A 70 -36.82 2.90 -16.58
C GLY A 70 -38.22 3.14 -16.03
N VAL A 71 -38.51 2.65 -14.82
CA VAL A 71 -39.78 2.92 -14.13
C VAL A 71 -39.91 4.41 -13.83
N ILE A 72 -38.90 5.06 -13.25
CA ILE A 72 -38.93 6.50 -12.92
C ILE A 72 -39.15 7.38 -14.16
N LEU A 73 -38.55 7.03 -15.30
CA LEU A 73 -38.75 7.77 -16.55
C LEU A 73 -40.15 7.58 -17.15
N ALA A 74 -40.86 6.51 -16.77
CA ALA A 74 -42.17 6.17 -17.30
C ALA A 74 -43.35 6.76 -16.48
N ILE A 75 -43.09 7.40 -15.33
CA ILE A 75 -44.05 8.08 -14.45
C ILE A 75 -43.87 9.59 -14.52
#